data_AF-A0A8B6BNW4-F1
#
_entry.id   AF-A0A8B6BNW4-F1
#
_cell.length_a   1.000
_cell.length_b   1.000
_cell.length_c   1.000
_cell.angle_alpha   90.00
_cell.angle_beta   90.00
_cell.angle_gamma   90.00
#
_symmetry.space_group_name_H-M   'P 1'
#
loop_
_entity.id
_entity.type
_entity.pdbx_description
1 polymer ?
#
loop_
_entity_poly.entity_id
_entity_poly.type
_entity_poly.pdbx_seq_one_letter_code
_entity_poly.pdbx_strand_id
1 'polypeptide(L)'
;MHEYTDGCQCQYKSRHCMGDVSNGQQDFGYDRLIRNYFETSHAKGPQDAAGGYVKRQADLAILRRKATIQTAHDFYKFANENLQETRDSSVCLRRVFRFIDNIDRNRDRYFKSIPQNRNIHQIISEREGLLSVRNLSCYSCDSCLLNMAHSCQHTELVGLVKNIQTEKERGCAIVEDISPDDDFEVVDMIRKGSLVALYTDDEGEDFYLMKAGSCQEKLKSSETDDWQGQYPEGTTVIRGLYYRKTGPLSYSLIKRKNVIVSVKSVLYVTNDILTDSVIDLSLETKK
;
A
#
# COMPACT_ATOMS: atom_id res chain seq x y z
N MET A 1 10.12 -22.79 -3.87
CA MET A 1 9.19 -21.64 -3.91
C MET A 1 9.98 -20.37 -4.19
N HIS A 2 9.57 -19.57 -5.17
CA HIS A 2 10.15 -18.25 -5.44
C HIS A 2 9.19 -17.17 -4.98
N GLU A 3 9.70 -16.23 -4.18
CA GLU A 3 8.97 -15.07 -3.69
C GLU A 3 9.65 -13.81 -4.22
N TYR A 4 8.84 -12.83 -4.62
CA TYR A 4 9.29 -11.51 -5.03
C TYR A 4 8.60 -10.48 -4.15
N THR A 5 9.38 -9.56 -3.60
CA THR A 5 8.91 -8.54 -2.66
C THR A 5 9.55 -7.20 -2.96
N ASP A 6 9.00 -6.13 -2.37
CA ASP A 6 9.50 -4.75 -2.40
C ASP A 6 11.02 -4.61 -2.27
N GLY A 7 11.53 -3.43 -2.62
CA GLY A 7 12.93 -3.05 -2.53
C GLY A 7 13.69 -3.60 -1.32
N CYS A 8 14.92 -4.09 -1.50
CA CYS A 8 15.75 -4.62 -0.41
C CYS A 8 16.02 -3.58 0.69
N GLN A 9 15.93 -2.28 0.36
CA GLN A 9 15.97 -1.22 1.35
C GLN A 9 14.87 -1.38 2.40
N CYS A 10 13.66 -1.84 2.04
CA CYS A 10 12.57 -2.05 2.99
C CYS A 10 12.86 -3.13 4.05
N GLN A 11 13.94 -3.91 3.92
CA GLN A 11 14.36 -4.87 4.95
C GLN A 11 14.69 -4.21 6.29
N TYR A 12 15.00 -2.90 6.33
CA TYR A 12 15.19 -2.22 7.61
C TYR A 12 13.90 -2.13 8.45
N LYS A 13 12.72 -2.26 7.81
CA LYS A 13 11.42 -2.12 8.49
C LYS A 13 11.09 -3.31 9.39
N SER A 14 11.74 -4.46 9.17
CA SER A 14 11.61 -5.63 10.04
C SER A 14 12.95 -6.32 10.18
N ARG A 15 13.52 -6.26 11.38
CA ARG A 15 14.78 -6.92 11.74
C ARG A 15 14.69 -8.46 11.69
N HIS A 16 13.49 -9.03 11.78
CA HIS A 16 13.27 -10.47 11.86
C HIS A 16 13.11 -11.16 10.50
N CYS A 17 12.82 -10.39 9.44
CA CYS A 17 12.44 -10.88 8.11
C CYS A 17 13.36 -11.97 7.54
N MET A 18 14.68 -11.80 7.64
CA MET A 18 15.63 -12.81 7.14
C MET A 18 15.61 -14.09 7.99
N GLY A 19 15.50 -13.94 9.31
CA GLY A 19 15.32 -15.07 10.24
C GLY A 19 14.05 -15.87 9.93
N ASP A 20 12.95 -15.19 9.65
CA ASP A 20 11.70 -15.84 9.26
C ASP A 20 11.84 -16.61 7.94
N VAL A 21 12.51 -16.04 6.93
CA VAL A 21 12.80 -16.74 5.66
C VAL A 21 13.57 -18.04 5.89
N SER A 22 14.49 -18.07 6.87
CA SER A 22 15.25 -19.29 7.18
C SER A 22 14.37 -20.44 7.69
N ASN A 23 13.18 -20.14 8.21
CA ASN A 23 12.20 -21.12 8.69
C ASN A 23 11.16 -21.49 7.63
N GLY A 24 11.21 -20.89 6.43
CA GLY A 24 10.18 -21.08 5.40
C GLY A 24 9.99 -22.54 4.96
N GLN A 25 11.05 -23.36 5.00
CA GLN A 25 10.94 -24.80 4.73
C GLN A 25 10.03 -25.50 5.77
N GLN A 26 10.24 -25.23 7.05
CA GLN A 26 9.45 -25.82 8.13
C GLN A 26 8.01 -25.30 8.12
N ASP A 27 7.85 -24.00 7.88
CA ASP A 27 6.56 -23.33 8.00
C ASP A 27 5.61 -23.66 6.84
N PHE A 28 6.15 -23.85 5.64
CA PHE A 28 5.35 -24.04 4.43
C PHE A 28 5.56 -25.39 3.74
N GLY A 29 6.50 -26.22 4.21
CA GLY A 29 6.78 -27.54 3.64
C GLY A 29 7.45 -27.51 2.27
N TYR A 30 8.04 -26.37 1.88
CA TYR A 30 8.81 -26.28 0.63
C TYR A 30 10.23 -26.81 0.82
N ASP A 31 10.78 -27.47 -0.21
CA ASP A 31 12.20 -27.90 -0.21
C ASP A 31 13.16 -26.72 -0.06
N ARG A 32 12.79 -25.56 -0.63
CA ARG A 32 13.58 -24.32 -0.59
C ARG A 32 12.69 -23.11 -0.83
N LEU A 33 12.90 -22.06 -0.05
CA LEU A 33 12.32 -20.73 -0.24
C LEU A 33 13.41 -19.79 -0.79
N ILE A 34 13.12 -19.15 -1.92
CA ILE A 34 14.00 -18.16 -2.55
C ILE A 34 13.25 -16.84 -2.57
N ARG A 35 13.65 -15.90 -1.72
CA ARG A 35 13.09 -14.54 -1.68
C ARG A 35 13.97 -13.59 -2.47
N ASN A 36 13.36 -12.86 -3.38
CA ASN A 36 14.00 -11.87 -4.24
C ASN A 36 13.40 -10.50 -3.94
N TYR A 37 14.26 -9.50 -3.82
CA TYR A 37 13.85 -8.12 -3.62
C TYR A 37 14.03 -7.36 -4.93
N PHE A 38 13.10 -6.46 -5.24
CA PHE A 38 13.31 -5.50 -6.33
C PHE A 38 14.41 -4.49 -5.96
N GLU A 39 14.92 -3.76 -6.95
CA GLU A 39 16.06 -2.84 -6.76
C GLU A 39 15.63 -1.53 -6.06
N THR A 40 14.60 -0.86 -6.59
CA THR A 40 14.16 0.46 -6.11
C THR A 40 12.65 0.63 -6.04
N SER A 41 11.88 -0.32 -6.58
CA SER A 41 10.42 -0.21 -6.65
C SER A 41 9.73 -0.90 -5.48
N HIS A 42 8.71 -0.23 -4.94
CA HIS A 42 7.58 -0.97 -4.37
C HIS A 42 7.05 -1.90 -5.46
N ALA A 43 6.87 -3.18 -5.15
CA ALA A 43 6.35 -4.20 -6.05
C ALA A 43 4.85 -3.96 -6.29
N LYS A 44 4.49 -2.74 -6.73
CA LYS A 44 3.11 -2.36 -6.97
C LYS A 44 2.63 -3.10 -8.19
N GLY A 45 1.58 -3.89 -8.00
CA GLY A 45 1.05 -4.74 -9.04
C GLY A 45 -0.44 -4.93 -8.91
N PRO A 46 -1.02 -5.80 -9.75
CA PRO A 46 -2.45 -6.11 -9.73
C PRO A 46 -2.97 -6.52 -8.34
N GLN A 47 -2.12 -7.11 -7.50
CA GLN A 47 -2.43 -7.46 -6.12
C GLN A 47 -2.77 -6.26 -5.23
N ASP A 48 -2.13 -5.10 -5.43
CA ASP A 48 -2.41 -3.90 -4.64
C ASP A 48 -3.77 -3.32 -5.00
N ALA A 49 -4.10 -3.32 -6.30
CA ALA A 49 -5.41 -2.91 -6.78
C ALA A 49 -6.51 -3.85 -6.26
N ALA A 50 -6.27 -5.16 -6.25
CA ALA A 50 -7.20 -6.14 -5.72
C ALA A 50 -7.42 -5.96 -4.20
N GLY A 51 -6.34 -5.81 -3.43
CA GLY A 51 -6.41 -5.55 -1.99
C GLY A 51 -7.09 -4.22 -1.66
N GLY A 52 -6.73 -3.16 -2.39
CA GLY A 52 -7.34 -1.84 -2.27
C GLY A 52 -8.83 -1.83 -2.58
N TYR A 53 -9.26 -2.58 -3.61
CA TYR A 53 -10.68 -2.74 -3.93
C TYR A 53 -11.46 -3.38 -2.78
N VAL A 54 -10.99 -4.50 -2.23
CA VAL A 54 -11.68 -5.22 -1.14
C VAL A 54 -11.80 -4.32 0.10
N LYS A 55 -10.71 -3.64 0.48
CA LYS A 55 -10.71 -2.68 1.61
C LYS A 55 -11.71 -1.55 1.36
N ARG A 56 -11.65 -0.90 0.20
CA ARG A 56 -12.56 0.20 -0.16
C ARG A 56 -14.03 -0.23 -0.13
N GLN A 57 -14.37 -1.43 -0.60
CA GLN A 57 -15.75 -1.92 -0.54
C GLN A 57 -16.24 -2.12 0.90
N ALA A 58 -15.38 -2.65 1.77
CA ALA A 58 -15.70 -2.79 3.19
C ALA A 58 -15.88 -1.42 3.85
N ASP A 59 -14.97 -0.47 3.60
CA ASP A 59 -15.06 0.89 4.15
C ASP A 59 -16.36 1.57 3.71
N LEU A 60 -16.69 1.50 2.42
CA LEU A 60 -17.96 2.04 1.91
C LEU A 60 -19.18 1.38 2.54
N ALA A 61 -19.14 0.07 2.79
CA ALA A 61 -20.24 -0.63 3.44
C ALA A 61 -20.43 -0.18 4.89
N ILE A 62 -19.34 0.07 5.63
CA ILE A 62 -19.37 0.62 6.99
C ILE A 62 -19.89 2.05 6.98
N LEU A 63 -19.34 2.92 6.13
CA LEU A 63 -19.71 4.34 6.01
C LEU A 63 -21.19 4.51 5.65
N ARG A 64 -21.70 3.65 4.75
CA ARG A 64 -23.11 3.62 4.34
C ARG A 64 -24.03 2.92 5.35
N ARG A 65 -23.50 2.47 6.49
CA ARG A 65 -24.22 1.70 7.52
C ARG A 65 -24.91 0.45 6.98
N LYS A 66 -24.34 -0.14 5.92
CA LYS A 66 -24.84 -1.38 5.29
C LYS A 66 -24.24 -2.63 5.92
N ALA A 67 -23.08 -2.51 6.56
CA ALA A 67 -22.44 -3.60 7.28
C ALA A 67 -21.78 -3.07 8.57
N THR A 68 -21.68 -3.94 9.57
CA THR A 68 -20.86 -3.73 10.77
C THR A 68 -19.71 -4.71 10.72
N ILE A 69 -18.50 -4.21 10.49
CA ILE A 69 -17.29 -5.03 10.37
C ILE A 69 -16.34 -4.62 11.49
N GLN A 70 -16.17 -5.49 12.49
CA GLN A 70 -15.37 -5.20 13.69
C GLN A 70 -14.27 -6.25 13.93
N THR A 71 -14.41 -7.42 13.33
CA THR A 71 -13.44 -8.52 13.45
C THR A 71 -12.97 -9.01 12.09
N ALA A 72 -11.85 -9.74 12.06
CA ALA A 72 -11.36 -10.41 10.85
C ALA A 72 -12.39 -11.39 10.27
N HIS A 73 -13.17 -12.05 11.14
CA HIS A 73 -14.24 -12.94 10.74
C HIS A 73 -15.39 -12.17 10.07
N ASP A 74 -15.77 -11.00 10.61
CA ASP A 74 -16.80 -10.15 9.98
C ASP A 74 -16.35 -9.66 8.60
N PHE A 75 -15.08 -9.28 8.47
CA PHE A 75 -14.52 -8.84 7.20
C PHE A 75 -14.52 -9.97 6.17
N TYR A 76 -14.12 -11.19 6.59
CA TYR A 76 -14.21 -12.39 5.75
C TYR A 76 -15.65 -12.65 5.30
N LYS A 77 -16.61 -12.65 6.24
CA LYS A 77 -18.02 -12.88 5.95
C LYS A 77 -18.56 -11.86 4.95
N PHE A 78 -18.30 -10.58 5.19
CA PHE A 78 -18.66 -9.50 4.28
C PHE A 78 -18.09 -9.73 2.86
N ALA A 79 -16.79 -10.02 2.76
CA ALA A 79 -16.13 -10.23 1.48
C ALA A 79 -16.70 -11.45 0.74
N ASN A 80 -16.95 -12.55 1.46
CA ASN A 80 -17.50 -13.76 0.88
C ASN A 80 -18.94 -13.58 0.38
N GLU A 81 -19.78 -12.86 1.13
CA GLU A 81 -21.18 -12.61 0.77
C GLU A 81 -21.34 -11.58 -0.35
N ASN A 82 -20.45 -10.59 -0.45
CA ASN A 82 -20.66 -9.41 -1.31
C ASN A 82 -19.67 -9.28 -2.47
N LEU A 83 -18.48 -9.88 -2.37
CA LEU A 83 -17.36 -9.62 -3.28
C LEU A 83 -16.84 -10.85 -4.02
N GLN A 84 -17.36 -12.04 -3.71
CA GLN A 84 -16.90 -13.31 -4.29
C GLN A 84 -17.22 -13.38 -5.79
N GLU A 85 -18.41 -12.94 -6.18
CA GLU A 85 -18.83 -12.82 -7.56
C GLU A 85 -18.23 -11.57 -8.20
N THR A 86 -17.74 -11.72 -9.43
CA THR A 86 -17.20 -10.63 -10.22
C THR A 86 -18.20 -10.26 -11.30
N ARG A 87 -18.31 -8.96 -11.62
CA ARG A 87 -19.20 -8.50 -12.70
C ARG A 87 -18.61 -8.92 -14.05
N ASP A 88 -19.48 -9.21 -15.03
CA ASP A 88 -19.18 -9.80 -16.34
C ASP A 88 -18.11 -9.06 -17.18
N SER A 89 -17.73 -7.84 -16.80
CA SER A 89 -16.74 -7.02 -17.50
C SER A 89 -15.37 -6.93 -16.81
N SER A 90 -15.11 -7.72 -15.77
CA SER A 90 -13.88 -7.57 -14.97
C SER A 90 -12.77 -8.55 -15.38
N VAL A 91 -11.51 -8.09 -15.33
CA VAL A 91 -10.28 -8.88 -15.56
C VAL A 91 -10.14 -10.03 -14.55
N CYS A 92 -10.87 -9.98 -13.43
CA CYS A 92 -10.87 -10.99 -12.39
C CYS A 92 -12.05 -11.95 -12.60
N LEU A 93 -11.77 -13.19 -12.99
CA LEU A 93 -12.82 -14.20 -13.26
C LEU A 93 -13.46 -14.77 -11.99
N ARG A 94 -12.74 -14.71 -10.85
CA ARG A 94 -13.21 -15.27 -9.58
C ARG A 94 -12.41 -14.69 -8.42
N ARG A 95 -13.08 -14.42 -7.30
CA ARG A 95 -12.43 -14.17 -6.01
C ARG A 95 -12.69 -15.33 -5.06
N VAL A 96 -11.70 -15.71 -4.28
CA VAL A 96 -11.81 -16.72 -3.23
C VAL A 96 -11.25 -16.14 -1.96
N PHE A 97 -12.10 -16.01 -0.95
CA PHE A 97 -11.69 -15.59 0.38
C PHE A 97 -11.49 -16.83 1.23
N ARG A 98 -10.45 -16.84 2.06
CA ARG A 98 -10.18 -17.91 3.02
C ARG A 98 -10.00 -17.29 4.39
N PHE A 99 -10.77 -17.78 5.35
CA PHE A 99 -10.56 -17.44 6.74
C PHE A 99 -9.58 -18.43 7.37
N ILE A 100 -8.73 -17.93 8.25
CA ILE A 100 -7.80 -18.74 9.04
C ILE A 100 -8.20 -18.56 10.50
N ASP A 101 -8.89 -19.56 11.05
CA ASP A 101 -9.47 -19.49 12.39
C ASP A 101 -8.42 -19.41 13.50
N ASN A 102 -7.26 -20.03 13.29
CA ASN A 102 -6.22 -20.13 14.29
C ASN A 102 -4.85 -19.83 13.68
N ILE A 103 -4.21 -18.78 14.19
CA ILE A 103 -2.84 -18.41 13.84
C ILE A 103 -2.06 -18.54 15.14
N ASP A 104 -1.03 -19.38 15.13
CA ASP A 104 -0.07 -19.40 16.23
C ASP A 104 0.69 -18.08 16.29
N ARG A 105 0.32 -17.26 17.28
CA ARG A 105 0.94 -15.96 17.57
C ARG A 105 2.10 -16.05 18.56
N ASN A 106 2.28 -17.20 19.21
CA ASN A 106 3.31 -17.41 20.23
C ASN A 106 4.55 -18.08 19.63
N ARG A 107 4.96 -17.62 18.44
CA ARG A 107 6.18 -18.10 17.80
C ARG A 107 7.38 -17.44 18.48
N ASP A 108 8.09 -18.18 19.32
CA ASP A 108 9.35 -17.73 19.95
C ASP A 108 10.50 -17.69 18.92
N ARG A 109 10.38 -16.75 17.98
CA ARG A 109 11.26 -16.61 16.81
C ARG A 109 11.65 -15.16 16.61
N TYR A 110 12.27 -14.59 17.64
CA TYR A 110 12.90 -13.29 17.54
C TYR A 110 14.33 -13.47 17.06
N PHE A 111 14.70 -12.71 16.04
CA PHE A 111 16.03 -12.74 15.44
C PHE A 111 16.72 -11.39 15.55
N LYS A 112 18.03 -11.41 15.74
CA LYS A 112 18.85 -10.21 15.63
C LYS A 112 18.88 -9.72 14.18
N SER A 113 19.01 -8.40 14.02
CA SER A 113 19.18 -7.77 12.71
C SER A 113 20.47 -8.22 12.03
N ILE A 114 20.40 -8.48 10.73
CA ILE A 114 21.56 -8.83 9.91
C ILE A 114 22.18 -7.53 9.35
N PRO A 115 23.47 -7.27 9.62
CA PRO A 115 24.14 -6.09 9.08
C PRO A 115 24.18 -6.08 7.55
N GLN A 116 24.17 -4.88 6.96
CA GLN A 116 24.30 -4.67 5.51
C GLN A 116 23.22 -5.36 4.65
N ASN A 117 22.08 -5.70 5.26
CA ASN A 117 20.96 -6.35 4.59
C ASN A 117 20.37 -5.55 3.41
N ARG A 118 20.53 -4.22 3.43
CA ARG A 118 20.08 -3.30 2.36
C ARG A 118 20.69 -3.54 0.98
N ASN A 119 21.77 -4.32 0.87
CA ASN A 119 22.39 -4.66 -0.43
C ASN A 119 22.07 -6.10 -0.90
N ILE A 120 21.29 -6.84 -0.11
CA ILE A 120 20.96 -8.24 -0.37
C ILE A 120 19.64 -8.28 -1.14
N HIS A 121 19.70 -8.57 -2.45
CA HIS A 121 18.49 -8.72 -3.26
C HIS A 121 18.03 -10.16 -3.40
N GLN A 122 18.84 -11.14 -2.99
CA GLN A 122 18.41 -12.54 -2.97
C GLN A 122 18.77 -13.23 -1.68
N ILE A 123 17.78 -13.95 -1.13
CA ILE A 123 17.90 -14.81 0.03
C ILE A 123 17.41 -16.19 -0.35
N ILE A 124 18.18 -17.22 -0.02
CA ILE A 124 17.86 -18.62 -0.23
C ILE A 124 17.88 -19.31 1.13
N SER A 125 16.77 -19.93 1.52
CA SER A 125 16.70 -20.74 2.74
C SER A 125 17.42 -22.07 2.51
N GLU A 126 18.46 -22.36 3.28
CA GLU A 126 19.11 -23.67 3.22
C GLU A 126 18.55 -24.63 4.28
N ARG A 127 18.43 -24.14 5.52
CA ARG A 127 17.82 -24.81 6.68
C ARG A 127 17.51 -23.80 7.78
N GLU A 128 16.88 -24.24 8.87
CA GLU A 128 16.60 -23.39 10.03
C GLU A 128 17.88 -22.63 10.47
N GLY A 129 17.76 -21.32 10.46
CA GLY A 129 18.80 -20.39 10.85
C GLY A 129 19.97 -20.21 9.89
N LEU A 130 19.98 -20.87 8.72
CA LEU A 130 21.04 -20.75 7.72
C LEU A 130 20.48 -20.26 6.38
N LEU A 131 21.05 -19.16 5.90
CA LEU A 131 20.68 -18.52 4.63
C LEU A 131 21.89 -18.44 3.71
N SER A 132 21.66 -18.65 2.42
CA SER A 132 22.57 -18.25 1.35
C SER A 132 22.07 -16.94 0.74
N VAL A 133 22.94 -15.94 0.59
CA VAL A 133 22.57 -14.61 0.09
C VAL A 133 23.43 -14.16 -1.08
N ARG A 134 22.85 -13.29 -1.92
CA ARG A 134 23.55 -12.63 -3.05
C ARG A 134 23.17 -11.16 -3.15
N ASN A 135 24.07 -10.39 -3.77
CA ASN A 135 23.82 -8.98 -4.05
C ASN A 135 22.71 -8.83 -5.09
N LEU A 136 22.68 -9.65 -6.15
CA LEU A 136 21.60 -9.68 -7.15
C LEU A 136 21.13 -11.12 -7.40
N SER A 137 19.91 -11.26 -7.93
CA SER A 137 19.38 -12.53 -8.40
C SER A 137 19.82 -12.81 -9.84
N CYS A 138 20.19 -14.06 -10.15
CA CYS A 138 20.38 -14.52 -11.52
C CYS A 138 19.26 -15.51 -11.90
N TYR A 139 18.58 -15.25 -13.01
CA TYR A 139 17.61 -16.14 -13.65
C TYR A 139 17.94 -16.41 -15.14
N SER A 140 19.13 -15.99 -15.59
CA SER A 140 19.54 -16.09 -16.98
C SER A 140 20.46 -17.28 -17.28
N CYS A 141 21.10 -17.88 -16.27
CA CYS A 141 21.98 -19.04 -16.47
C CYS A 141 21.34 -20.34 -15.97
N ASP A 142 21.67 -21.44 -16.66
CA ASP A 142 21.15 -22.79 -16.36
C ASP A 142 21.43 -23.21 -14.92
N SER A 143 22.64 -22.92 -14.41
CA SER A 143 23.00 -23.23 -13.03
C SER A 143 22.00 -22.64 -12.03
N CYS A 144 21.58 -21.38 -12.21
CA CYS A 144 20.63 -20.76 -11.29
C CYS A 144 19.20 -21.25 -11.49
N LEU A 145 18.80 -21.58 -12.72
CA LEU A 145 17.50 -22.22 -13.00
C LEU A 145 17.41 -23.62 -12.38
N LEU A 146 18.54 -24.33 -12.29
CA LEU A 146 18.67 -25.64 -11.64
C LEU A 146 19.00 -25.55 -10.14
N ASN A 147 18.79 -24.39 -9.51
CA ASN A 147 19.02 -24.15 -8.07
C ASN A 147 20.48 -24.34 -7.60
N MET A 148 21.45 -24.30 -8.51
CA MET A 148 22.89 -24.34 -8.25
C MET A 148 23.47 -22.93 -8.21
N ALA A 149 23.06 -22.12 -7.22
CA ALA A 149 23.46 -20.71 -7.10
C ALA A 149 24.98 -20.52 -6.96
N HIS A 150 25.69 -21.48 -6.36
CA HIS A 150 27.16 -21.46 -6.23
C HIS A 150 27.89 -21.64 -7.56
N SER A 151 27.22 -22.19 -8.58
CA SER A 151 27.77 -22.42 -9.92
C SER A 151 27.29 -21.38 -10.93
N CYS A 152 26.88 -20.20 -10.45
CA CYS A 152 26.41 -19.11 -11.29
C CYS A 152 27.49 -18.67 -12.29
N GLN A 153 27.13 -18.62 -13.57
CA GLN A 153 28.04 -18.17 -14.63
C GLN A 153 28.29 -16.65 -14.59
N HIS A 154 27.39 -15.90 -13.97
CA HIS A 154 27.42 -14.43 -13.93
C HIS A 154 27.86 -13.87 -12.57
N THR A 155 28.82 -14.54 -11.92
CA THR A 155 29.24 -14.22 -10.54
C THR A 155 29.79 -12.79 -10.40
N GLU A 156 30.37 -12.25 -11.47
CA GLU A 156 30.82 -10.85 -11.56
C GLU A 156 29.68 -9.82 -11.43
N LEU A 157 28.46 -10.17 -11.87
CA LEU A 157 27.28 -9.31 -11.80
C LEU A 157 26.53 -9.53 -10.48
N VAL A 158 26.31 -10.79 -10.10
CA VAL A 158 25.44 -11.12 -8.95
C VAL A 158 26.16 -11.13 -7.60
N GLY A 159 27.48 -11.11 -7.62
CA GLY A 159 28.33 -11.29 -6.45
C GLY A 159 28.43 -12.76 -6.04
N LEU A 160 29.43 -13.04 -5.21
CA LEU A 160 29.63 -14.36 -4.62
C LEU A 160 28.50 -14.69 -3.64
N VAL A 161 28.09 -15.96 -3.62
CA VAL A 161 27.16 -16.47 -2.61
C VAL A 161 27.84 -16.40 -1.24
N LYS A 162 27.15 -15.80 -0.27
CA LYS A 162 27.60 -15.73 1.13
C LYS A 162 26.61 -16.47 2.01
N ASN A 163 27.12 -17.21 2.98
CA ASN A 163 26.27 -17.86 3.98
C ASN A 163 26.14 -16.95 5.19
N ILE A 164 24.92 -16.78 5.70
CA ILE A 164 24.61 -16.03 6.90
C ILE A 164 23.89 -16.94 7.87
N GLN A 165 24.40 -16.99 9.10
CA GLN A 165 23.72 -17.63 10.22
C GLN A 165 22.85 -16.59 10.93
N THR A 166 21.56 -16.87 11.09
CA THR A 166 20.65 -16.01 11.85
C THR A 166 20.79 -16.34 13.33
N GLU A 167 20.84 -15.32 14.18
CA GLU A 167 20.91 -15.50 15.63
C GLU A 167 19.54 -15.23 16.26
N LYS A 168 19.05 -16.19 17.07
CA LYS A 168 17.88 -15.97 17.91
C LYS A 168 18.23 -14.98 19.03
N GLU A 169 17.31 -14.07 19.32
CA GLU A 169 17.41 -13.13 20.43
C GLU A 169 17.00 -13.84 21.73
N ARG A 170 17.82 -13.73 22.78
CA ARG A 170 17.49 -14.32 24.09
C ARG A 170 16.69 -13.32 24.90
N GLY A 171 15.41 -13.59 25.13
CA GLY A 171 14.54 -12.83 26.02
C GLY A 171 13.43 -12.09 25.26
N CYS A 172 12.20 -12.57 25.41
CA CYS A 172 11.02 -11.87 24.92
C CYS A 172 10.59 -10.84 25.98
N ALA A 173 11.12 -9.62 25.89
CA ALA A 173 10.27 -8.49 26.25
C ALA A 173 9.43 -8.23 25.00
N ILE A 174 8.12 -8.19 25.20
CA ILE A 174 7.14 -7.70 24.24
C ILE A 174 7.48 -6.23 23.99
N VAL A 175 8.50 -5.98 23.18
CA VAL A 175 8.55 -4.75 22.42
C VAL A 175 7.74 -5.12 21.21
N GLU A 176 6.44 -4.86 21.27
CA GLU A 176 5.71 -4.68 20.03
C GLU A 176 6.58 -3.73 19.22
N ASP A 177 7.12 -4.19 18.08
CA ASP A 177 7.66 -3.30 17.06
C ASP A 177 6.44 -2.53 16.51
N ILE A 178 5.80 -1.72 17.37
CA ILE A 178 5.12 -0.51 16.98
C ILE A 178 6.28 0.33 16.48
N SER A 179 6.60 0.22 15.18
CA SER A 179 6.85 1.48 14.52
C SER A 179 5.60 2.29 14.83
N PRO A 180 5.69 3.48 15.42
CA PRO A 180 4.68 4.44 15.10
C PRO A 180 4.76 4.51 13.57
N ASP A 181 3.88 3.77 12.89
CA ASP A 181 3.17 4.41 11.82
C ASP A 181 2.63 5.66 12.52
N ASP A 182 3.40 6.75 12.47
CA ASP A 182 2.80 8.07 12.48
C ASP A 182 1.69 7.88 11.45
N ASP A 183 0.44 7.81 11.92
CA ASP A 183 -0.73 7.70 11.07
C ASP A 183 -0.65 8.87 10.10
N PHE A 184 0.04 8.67 8.99
CA PHE A 184 0.27 9.67 7.96
C PHE A 184 -1.08 9.80 7.29
N GLU A 185 -1.92 10.67 7.84
CA GLU A 185 -3.19 10.96 7.23
C GLU A 185 -2.90 11.56 5.85
N VAL A 186 -3.60 11.09 4.82
CA VAL A 186 -3.49 11.59 3.43
C VAL A 186 -3.60 13.13 3.38
N VAL A 187 -4.26 13.70 4.38
CA VAL A 187 -4.47 15.12 4.62
C VAL A 187 -3.17 15.87 4.92
N ASP A 188 -2.19 15.25 5.59
CA ASP A 188 -0.90 15.87 5.94
C ASP A 188 -0.02 16.12 4.71
N MET A 189 -0.31 15.45 3.59
CA MET A 189 0.35 15.68 2.30
C MET A 189 -0.21 16.89 1.54
N ILE A 190 -1.32 17.48 2.00
CA ILE A 190 -2.02 18.56 1.29
C ILE A 190 -1.27 19.88 1.50
N ARG A 191 -0.73 20.39 0.40
CA ARG A 191 -0.15 21.74 0.31
C ARG A 191 -1.04 22.64 -0.52
N LYS A 192 -0.90 23.95 -0.35
CA LYS A 192 -1.49 24.93 -1.27
C LYS A 192 -1.08 24.62 -2.70
N GLY A 193 -2.06 24.47 -3.58
CA GLY A 193 -1.90 24.11 -4.99
C GLY A 193 -2.14 22.63 -5.30
N SER A 194 -2.20 21.75 -4.28
CA SER A 194 -2.42 20.31 -4.48
C SER A 194 -3.75 20.04 -5.17
N LEU A 195 -3.77 19.06 -6.07
CA LEU A 195 -5.00 18.54 -6.67
C LEU A 195 -5.52 17.38 -5.81
N VAL A 196 -6.75 17.47 -5.36
CA VAL A 196 -7.35 16.56 -4.38
C VAL A 196 -8.64 15.98 -4.94
N ALA A 197 -8.81 14.66 -4.83
CA ALA A 197 -10.06 13.99 -5.14
C ALA A 197 -10.90 13.85 -3.85
N LEU A 198 -12.16 14.26 -3.95
CA LEU A 198 -13.10 14.36 -2.85
C LEU A 198 -14.26 13.41 -3.06
N TYR A 199 -14.69 12.79 -1.97
CA TYR A 199 -15.87 11.95 -1.93
C TYR A 199 -17.13 12.74 -2.28
N THR A 200 -18.05 12.11 -3.02
CA THR A 200 -19.40 12.59 -3.27
C THR A 200 -20.39 11.42 -3.18
N ASP A 201 -21.62 11.74 -2.76
CA ASP A 201 -22.76 10.82 -2.77
C ASP A 201 -23.64 11.00 -4.03
N ASP A 202 -23.30 11.94 -4.91
CA ASP A 202 -24.11 12.27 -6.09
C ASP A 202 -24.12 11.13 -7.11
N GLU A 203 -25.32 10.76 -7.59
CA GLU A 203 -25.49 9.70 -8.58
C GLU A 203 -24.78 10.05 -9.91
N GLY A 204 -23.87 9.19 -10.34
CA GLY A 204 -23.17 9.30 -11.63
C GLY A 204 -21.78 9.95 -11.59
N GLU A 205 -21.34 10.44 -10.42
CA GLU A 205 -19.96 10.92 -10.24
C GLU A 205 -19.27 10.12 -9.12
N ASP A 206 -18.07 9.62 -9.41
CA ASP A 206 -17.29 8.84 -8.43
C ASP A 206 -16.57 9.72 -7.40
N PHE A 207 -16.25 10.96 -7.78
CA PHE A 207 -15.54 11.95 -6.97
C PHE A 207 -15.64 13.35 -7.59
N TYR A 208 -15.41 14.38 -6.77
CA TYR A 208 -15.11 15.73 -7.22
C TYR A 208 -13.62 16.03 -7.16
N LEU A 209 -13.12 16.87 -8.07
CA LEU A 209 -11.74 17.35 -8.03
C LEU A 209 -11.70 18.78 -7.47
N MET A 210 -10.75 19.03 -6.56
CA MET A 210 -10.52 20.34 -5.97
C MET A 210 -9.04 20.72 -6.05
N LYS A 211 -8.76 21.99 -6.33
CA LYS A 211 -7.44 22.59 -6.11
C LYS A 211 -7.39 23.17 -4.70
N ALA A 212 -6.52 22.65 -3.84
CA ALA A 212 -6.34 23.15 -2.48
C ALA A 212 -5.76 24.58 -2.51
N GLY A 213 -6.42 25.52 -1.85
CA GLY A 213 -5.98 26.90 -1.64
C GLY A 213 -5.28 27.10 -0.29
N SER A 214 -5.50 26.20 0.66
CA SER A 214 -4.87 26.17 1.99
C SER A 214 -4.40 24.75 2.34
N CYS A 215 -3.58 24.64 3.38
CA CYS A 215 -3.40 23.38 4.09
C CYS A 215 -4.62 23.13 5.00
N GLN A 216 -4.62 22.01 5.74
CA GLN A 216 -5.65 21.75 6.75
C GLN A 216 -5.67 22.83 7.84
N GLU A 217 -6.87 23.22 8.25
CA GLU A 217 -7.07 24.14 9.37
C GLU A 217 -8.30 23.74 10.19
N LYS A 218 -8.26 24.01 11.49
CA LYS A 218 -9.39 23.78 12.38
C LYS A 218 -10.20 25.05 12.51
N LEU A 219 -11.50 24.98 12.18
CA LEU A 219 -12.40 26.11 12.25
C LEU A 219 -12.55 26.63 13.68
N LYS A 220 -12.40 27.94 13.86
CA LYS A 220 -12.58 28.64 15.14
C LYS A 220 -14.02 29.10 15.39
N SER A 221 -14.85 29.09 14.35
CA SER A 221 -16.26 29.42 14.38
C SER A 221 -16.97 28.66 13.26
N SER A 222 -18.28 28.50 13.36
CA SER A 222 -19.05 27.89 12.27
C SER A 222 -19.00 28.78 11.02
N GLU A 223 -18.84 28.17 9.85
CA GLU A 223 -18.71 28.87 8.58
C GLU A 223 -19.62 28.26 7.51
N THR A 224 -19.95 29.06 6.49
CA THR A 224 -20.70 28.62 5.31
C THR A 224 -19.94 29.05 4.06
N ASP A 225 -19.80 28.15 3.09
CA ASP A 225 -19.09 28.44 1.84
C ASP A 225 -20.00 28.94 0.70
N ASP A 226 -19.42 29.24 -0.47
CA ASP A 226 -20.15 29.74 -1.65
C ASP A 226 -21.06 28.68 -2.31
N TRP A 227 -20.98 27.44 -1.83
CA TRP A 227 -21.79 26.30 -2.23
C TRP A 227 -22.86 25.95 -1.19
N GLN A 228 -23.05 26.81 -0.19
CA GLN A 228 -24.01 26.65 0.91
C GLN A 228 -23.69 25.48 1.85
N GLY A 229 -22.48 24.93 1.79
CA GLY A 229 -21.99 23.93 2.74
C GLY A 229 -21.75 24.58 4.10
N GLN A 230 -22.36 24.03 5.15
CA GLN A 230 -22.24 24.51 6.52
C GLN A 230 -21.29 23.63 7.32
N TYR A 231 -20.32 24.25 7.98
CA TYR A 231 -19.29 23.56 8.75
C TYR A 231 -19.27 24.08 10.17
N PRO A 232 -19.48 23.22 11.19
CA PRO A 232 -19.50 23.67 12.58
C PRO A 232 -18.09 23.99 13.09
N GLU A 233 -18.04 24.84 14.11
CA GLU A 233 -16.82 25.13 14.87
C GLU A 233 -16.11 23.84 15.32
N GLY A 234 -14.78 23.85 15.25
CA GLY A 234 -13.94 22.72 15.62
C GLY A 234 -13.73 21.68 14.52
N THR A 235 -14.40 21.81 13.37
CA THR A 235 -14.17 20.93 12.21
C THR A 235 -12.82 21.24 11.55
N THR A 236 -12.05 20.20 11.23
CA THR A 236 -10.84 20.35 10.39
C THR A 236 -11.23 20.35 8.92
N VAL A 237 -10.83 21.39 8.19
CA VAL A 237 -11.24 21.67 6.81
C VAL A 237 -10.06 22.06 5.93
N ILE A 238 -10.28 21.99 4.61
CA ILE A 238 -9.40 22.53 3.58
C ILE A 238 -10.22 23.51 2.74
N ARG A 239 -9.61 24.63 2.35
CA ARG A 239 -10.22 25.59 1.43
C ARG A 239 -9.66 25.42 0.04
N GLY A 240 -10.46 25.65 -0.98
CA GLY A 240 -10.01 25.51 -2.36
C GLY A 240 -11.02 25.96 -3.40
N LEU A 241 -10.80 25.46 -4.62
CA LEU A 241 -11.65 25.71 -5.78
C LEU A 241 -11.97 24.38 -6.45
N TYR A 242 -13.24 24.13 -6.76
CA TYR A 242 -13.64 22.94 -7.51
C TYR A 242 -13.25 23.02 -8.99
N TYR A 243 -13.00 21.85 -9.55
CA TYR A 243 -12.97 21.62 -10.98
C TYR A 243 -14.34 21.13 -11.46
N ARG A 244 -14.81 21.70 -12.57
CA ARG A 244 -15.95 21.18 -13.33
C ARG A 244 -15.42 20.23 -14.39
N LYS A 245 -16.00 19.04 -14.49
CA LYS A 245 -15.74 18.10 -15.60
C LYS A 245 -16.34 18.65 -16.89
N THR A 246 -15.52 18.81 -17.92
CA THR A 246 -15.92 19.35 -19.24
C THR A 246 -15.88 18.29 -20.34
N GLY A 247 -15.27 17.14 -20.08
CA GLY A 247 -15.20 15.99 -20.98
C GLY A 247 -14.59 14.78 -20.28
N PRO A 248 -14.38 13.66 -21.01
CA PRO A 248 -13.64 12.51 -20.50
C PRO A 248 -12.22 12.94 -20.11
N LEU A 249 -11.90 12.89 -18.82
CA LEU A 249 -10.60 13.32 -18.28
C LEU A 249 -10.25 14.80 -18.55
N SER A 250 -11.23 15.66 -18.87
CA SER A 250 -11.03 17.09 -19.05
C SER A 250 -11.78 17.87 -17.98
N TYR A 251 -11.09 18.83 -17.36
CA TYR A 251 -11.62 19.59 -16.25
C TYR A 251 -11.27 21.07 -16.35
N SER A 252 -12.22 21.94 -15.97
CA SER A 252 -12.05 23.39 -15.92
C SER A 252 -12.20 23.92 -14.49
N LEU A 253 -11.24 24.72 -14.02
CA LEU A 253 -11.27 25.28 -12.67
C LEU A 253 -12.33 26.40 -12.52
N ILE A 254 -13.23 26.27 -11.54
CA ILE A 254 -14.24 27.28 -11.21
C ILE A 254 -13.61 28.34 -10.30
N LYS A 255 -13.32 29.55 -10.81
CA LYS A 255 -12.53 30.56 -10.08
C LYS A 255 -13.31 31.44 -9.10
N ARG A 256 -14.64 31.50 -9.26
CA ARG A 256 -15.49 32.51 -8.58
C ARG A 256 -16.20 32.01 -7.32
N LYS A 257 -16.03 30.73 -6.98
CA LYS A 257 -16.68 30.11 -5.83
C LYS A 257 -15.65 29.34 -5.02
N ASN A 258 -15.39 29.81 -3.81
CA ASN A 258 -14.57 29.10 -2.85
C ASN A 258 -15.39 27.97 -2.24
N VAL A 259 -14.74 26.84 -2.05
CA VAL A 259 -15.29 25.70 -1.33
C VAL A 259 -14.51 25.50 -0.03
N ILE A 260 -15.24 25.16 1.03
CA ILE A 260 -14.70 24.59 2.25
C ILE A 260 -15.04 23.10 2.20
N VAL A 261 -14.09 22.21 2.48
CA VAL A 261 -14.34 20.76 2.53
C VAL A 261 -13.79 20.17 3.81
N SER A 262 -14.52 19.21 4.40
CA SER A 262 -13.98 18.45 5.52
C SER A 262 -12.81 17.58 5.07
N VAL A 263 -11.75 17.52 5.88
CA VAL A 263 -10.60 16.65 5.61
C VAL A 263 -11.01 15.17 5.49
N LYS A 264 -12.10 14.76 6.16
CA LYS A 264 -12.65 13.40 6.10
C LYS A 264 -13.19 13.01 4.72
N SER A 265 -13.51 13.99 3.88
CA SER A 265 -14.00 13.76 2.51
C SER A 265 -12.87 13.59 1.51
N VAL A 266 -11.60 13.75 1.92
CA VAL A 266 -10.44 13.55 1.05
C VAL A 266 -10.22 12.07 0.78
N LEU A 267 -10.23 11.69 -0.49
CA LEU A 267 -9.91 10.32 -0.93
C LEU A 267 -8.43 10.20 -1.30
N TYR A 268 -7.92 11.13 -2.10
CA TYR A 268 -6.55 11.08 -2.64
C TYR A 268 -5.96 12.47 -2.84
N VAL A 269 -4.66 12.62 -2.59
CA VAL A 269 -3.85 13.77 -3.04
C VAL A 269 -3.11 13.36 -4.30
N THR A 270 -3.47 13.96 -5.42
CA THR A 270 -2.91 13.65 -6.74
C THR A 270 -1.63 14.46 -6.99
N ASN A 271 -0.60 14.22 -6.17
CA ASN A 271 0.68 14.93 -6.30
C ASN A 271 1.51 14.50 -7.53
N ASP A 272 1.18 13.38 -8.18
CA ASP A 272 2.00 12.78 -9.25
C ASP A 272 1.44 12.95 -10.68
N ILE A 273 0.35 13.68 -10.87
CA ILE A 273 -0.27 13.84 -12.21
C ILE A 273 0.41 14.94 -13.04
N LEU A 274 1.47 15.60 -12.56
CA LEU A 274 2.08 16.73 -13.26
C LEU A 274 3.28 16.40 -14.13
N THR A 275 3.64 15.13 -14.34
CA THR A 275 4.84 14.82 -15.13
C THR A 275 4.61 14.16 -16.49
N ASP A 276 3.39 13.85 -16.94
CA ASP A 276 3.09 13.50 -18.37
C ASP A 276 1.58 13.30 -18.65
N SER A 277 0.68 14.09 -18.05
CA SER A 277 -0.72 13.63 -17.85
C SER A 277 -1.68 13.67 -19.05
N VAL A 278 -2.48 12.60 -19.09
CA VAL A 278 -3.68 12.30 -19.88
C VAL A 278 -4.89 13.20 -19.51
N ILE A 279 -4.75 14.11 -18.55
CA ILE A 279 -5.83 14.94 -18.01
C ILE A 279 -5.64 16.40 -18.45
N ASP A 280 -6.58 16.92 -19.22
CA ASP A 280 -6.55 18.33 -19.66
C ASP A 280 -7.18 19.23 -18.58
N LEU A 281 -6.33 20.00 -17.90
CA LEU A 281 -6.72 20.98 -16.89
C LEU A 281 -6.68 22.38 -17.50
N SER A 282 -7.84 22.92 -17.84
CA SER A 282 -7.96 24.26 -18.42
C SER A 282 -8.47 25.28 -17.41
N LEU A 283 -8.14 26.55 -17.66
CA LEU A 283 -8.73 27.67 -16.93
C LEU A 283 -10.04 28.06 -17.62
N GLU A 284 -11.11 28.35 -16.86
CA GLU A 284 -12.30 28.99 -17.44
C GLU A 284 -11.87 30.27 -18.20
N THR A 285 -12.07 30.26 -19.52
CA THR A 285 -11.91 31.42 -20.38
C THR A 285 -13.20 32.24 -20.32
N LYS A 286 -13.04 33.56 -20.16
CA LYS A 286 -14.15 34.52 -20.05
C LYS A 286 -15.10 34.37 -21.25
N LYS A 287 -16.37 34.07 -20.98
CA LYS A 287 -17.49 34.55 -21.80
C LYS A 287 -18.05 35.80 -21.16
#